data_AF-A0A953UMT9-F1
#
_entry.id   AF-A0A953UMT9-F1
#
_cell.length_a   1.000
_cell.length_b   1.000
_cell.length_c   1.000
_cell.angle_alpha   90.00
_cell.angle_beta   90.00
_cell.angle_gamma   90.00
#
_symmetry.space_group_name_H-M   'P 1'
#
loop_
_entity.id
_entity.type
_entity.pdbx_description
1 polymer ?
#
loop_
_entity_poly.entity_id
_entity_poly.type
_entity_poly.pdbx_seq_one_letter_code
_entity_poly.pdbx_strand_id
1 'polypeptide(L)'
;METPVFDSTRPIAINLRTPGGVKTVRVRFPSDDEWIGRQRRRKVLVKQLGRGISETTVANGEDVDAALVAKIRAGEDPQIDEFEAMKVVEQLSLAEVDDVVPDGDTFKVSLRVLGGTTIHLLKMPSAKDVFEYRRGFARLLDLPFGRQEVTINIGSAAALYKKLLTATEGYAGDVPIIHQAVAVKAAIDAMDTAFAEDLEASF
;
A
#
# COMPACT_ATOMS: atom_id res chain seq x y z
N MET A 1 -23.56 6.29 -16.12
CA MET A 1 -22.36 6.29 -15.25
C MET A 1 -22.37 4.95 -14.52
N GLU A 2 -21.34 4.14 -14.72
CA GLU A 2 -21.22 2.88 -13.96
C GLU A 2 -21.09 3.18 -12.46
N THR A 3 -21.67 2.31 -11.65
CA THR A 3 -21.57 2.41 -10.19
C THR A 3 -20.11 2.23 -9.79
N PRO A 4 -19.50 3.14 -9.01
CA PRO A 4 -18.14 2.96 -8.55
C PRO A 4 -18.01 1.69 -7.71
N VAL A 5 -16.95 0.91 -7.96
CA VAL A 5 -16.68 -0.34 -7.23
C VAL A 5 -16.03 -0.08 -5.86
N PHE A 6 -15.38 1.07 -5.69
CA PHE A 6 -14.77 1.50 -4.44
C PHE A 6 -15.22 2.91 -4.03
N ASP A 7 -15.60 3.06 -2.76
CA ASP A 7 -16.02 4.31 -2.15
C ASP A 7 -15.50 4.37 -0.70
N SER A 8 -14.47 5.18 -0.46
CA SER A 8 -13.82 5.32 0.86
C SER A 8 -14.71 5.99 1.91
N THR A 9 -15.81 6.64 1.48
CA THR A 9 -16.74 7.32 2.38
C THR A 9 -17.79 6.37 2.96
N ARG A 10 -17.97 5.19 2.35
CA ARG A 10 -18.95 4.21 2.81
C ARG A 10 -18.42 3.42 4.01
N PRO A 11 -19.27 3.16 5.02
CA PRO A 11 -18.94 2.21 6.07
C PRO A 11 -18.68 0.81 5.49
N ILE A 12 -17.63 0.16 5.98
CA ILE A 12 -17.18 -1.17 5.57
C ILE A 12 -17.48 -2.13 6.70
N ALA A 13 -18.12 -3.26 6.38
CA ALA A 13 -18.31 -4.36 7.31
C ALA A 13 -17.23 -5.42 7.08
N ILE A 14 -16.35 -5.61 8.07
CA ILE A 14 -15.31 -6.62 8.08
C ILE A 14 -15.77 -7.81 8.92
N ASN A 15 -15.75 -9.00 8.34
CA ASN A 15 -16.14 -10.22 9.01
C ASN A 15 -14.89 -10.98 9.46
N LEU A 16 -14.66 -11.01 10.78
CA LEU A 16 -13.58 -11.75 11.40
C LEU A 16 -14.08 -13.13 11.80
N ARG A 17 -13.42 -14.18 11.29
CA ARG A 17 -13.71 -15.56 11.69
C ARG A 17 -12.92 -15.89 12.94
N THR A 18 -13.63 -16.20 14.03
CA THR A 18 -13.06 -16.55 15.32
C THR A 18 -13.51 -17.95 15.73
N PRO A 19 -12.87 -18.61 16.72
CA PRO A 19 -13.37 -19.86 17.27
C PRO A 19 -14.81 -19.79 17.80
N GLY A 20 -15.24 -18.61 18.26
CA GLY A 20 -16.60 -18.36 18.76
C GLY A 20 -17.63 -17.98 17.68
N GLY A 21 -17.25 -18.01 16.40
CA GLY A 21 -18.09 -17.61 15.28
C GLY A 21 -17.60 -16.35 14.57
N VAL A 22 -18.49 -15.70 13.81
CA VAL A 22 -18.14 -14.52 13.02
C VAL A 22 -18.41 -13.24 13.81
N LYS A 23 -17.37 -12.43 14.01
CA LYS A 23 -17.49 -11.05 14.52
C LYS A 23 -17.57 -10.09 13.33
N THR A 24 -18.65 -9.32 13.25
CA THR A 24 -18.78 -8.26 12.24
C THR A 24 -18.38 -6.92 12.83
N VAL A 25 -17.30 -6.35 12.30
CA VAL A 25 -16.76 -5.04 12.71
C VAL A 25 -17.11 -4.03 11.64
N ARG A 26 -17.71 -2.90 12.02
CA ARG A 26 -17.97 -1.79 11.10
C ARG A 26 -16.88 -0.74 11.26
N VAL A 27 -16.28 -0.33 10.15
CA VAL A 27 -15.20 0.66 10.10
C VAL A 27 -15.43 1.65 8.96
N ARG A 28 -14.89 2.86 9.06
CA ARG A 28 -14.66 3.70 7.88
C ARG A 28 -13.32 3.35 7.24
N PHE A 29 -13.14 3.69 5.97
CA PHE A 29 -11.81 3.61 5.37
C PHE A 29 -10.86 4.63 6.03
N PRO A 30 -9.59 4.28 6.31
CA PRO A 30 -8.65 5.23 6.89
C PRO A 30 -8.30 6.35 5.91
N SER A 31 -8.08 7.55 6.45
CA SER A 31 -7.57 8.69 5.69
C SER A 31 -6.11 8.51 5.31
N ASP A 32 -5.63 9.28 4.33
CA ASP A 32 -4.22 9.25 3.91
C ASP A 32 -3.26 9.55 5.07
N ASP A 33 -3.59 10.52 5.94
CA ASP A 33 -2.77 10.85 7.11
C ASP A 33 -2.71 9.70 8.12
N GLU A 34 -3.80 8.94 8.28
CA GLU A 34 -3.83 7.76 9.14
C GLU A 34 -3.01 6.61 8.56
N TRP A 35 -3.05 6.40 7.25
CA TRP A 35 -2.20 5.42 6.56
C TRP A 35 -0.72 5.79 6.65
N ILE A 36 -0.38 7.07 6.44
CA ILE A 36 0.98 7.59 6.60
C ILE A 36 1.45 7.41 8.05
N GLY A 37 0.60 7.79 9.01
CA GLY A 37 0.88 7.65 10.44
C GLY A 37 1.05 6.20 10.88
N ARG A 38 0.30 5.27 10.29
CA ARG A 38 0.49 3.83 10.46
C ARG A 38 1.84 3.38 9.91
N GLN A 39 2.16 3.73 8.66
CA GLN A 39 3.38 3.29 8.01
C GLN A 39 4.65 3.80 8.72
N ARG A 40 4.63 5.04 9.23
CA ARG A 40 5.74 5.62 10.00
C ARG A 40 5.98 4.90 11.33
N ARG A 41 4.94 4.33 11.94
CA ARG A 41 5.04 3.61 13.22
C ARG A 41 5.43 2.14 13.04
N ARG A 42 5.14 1.54 11.88
CA ARG A 42 5.58 0.18 11.52
C ARG A 42 7.04 0.18 11.07
N LYS A 43 7.95 0.11 12.04
CA LYS A 43 9.39 0.04 11.78
C LYS A 43 9.81 -1.37 11.41
N VAL A 44 10.43 -1.51 10.25
CA VAL A 44 11.06 -2.77 9.84
C VAL A 44 12.50 -2.74 10.33
N LEU A 45 12.84 -3.62 11.26
CA LEU A 45 14.19 -3.77 11.79
C LEU A 45 14.87 -4.95 11.11
N VAL A 46 16.03 -4.69 10.52
CA VAL A 46 16.90 -5.72 9.95
C VAL A 46 18.13 -5.84 10.83
N LYS A 47 18.35 -7.00 11.42
CA LYS A 47 19.51 -7.29 12.27
C LYS A 47 20.42 -8.26 11.55
N GLN A 48 21.65 -7.83 11.27
CA GLN A 48 22.67 -8.70 10.68
C GLN A 48 23.17 -9.68 11.76
N LEU A 49 23.04 -10.98 11.49
CA LEU A 49 23.49 -12.05 12.38
C LEU A 49 24.89 -12.58 12.00
N GLY A 50 25.43 -12.13 10.85
CA GLY A 50 26.72 -12.55 10.31
C GLY A 50 26.59 -13.69 9.30
N ARG A 51 27.67 -13.96 8.55
CA ARG A 51 27.72 -15.02 7.51
C ARG A 51 26.60 -14.94 6.45
N GLY A 52 26.18 -13.72 6.12
CA GLY A 52 25.09 -13.48 5.18
C GLY A 52 23.68 -13.75 5.73
N ILE A 53 23.54 -13.99 7.04
CA ILE A 53 22.26 -14.21 7.70
C ILE A 53 21.77 -12.88 8.29
N SER A 54 20.49 -12.57 8.06
CA SER A 54 19.80 -11.44 8.69
C SER A 54 18.45 -11.88 9.25
N GLU A 55 18.03 -11.21 10.33
CA GLU A 55 16.70 -11.35 10.92
C GLU A 55 15.92 -10.07 10.64
N THR A 56 14.71 -10.19 10.07
CA THR A 56 13.83 -9.05 9.79
C THR A 56 12.60 -9.13 10.68
N THR A 57 12.36 -8.07 11.45
CA THR A 57 11.22 -7.98 12.37
C THR A 57 10.44 -6.71 12.10
N VAL A 58 9.11 -6.81 12.05
CA VAL A 58 8.24 -5.62 12.11
C VAL A 58 7.91 -5.39 13.58
N ALA A 59 8.46 -4.34 14.16
CA ALA A 59 8.26 -4.07 15.59
C ALA A 59 6.86 -3.50 15.85
N ASN A 60 6.15 -4.07 16.84
CA ASN A 60 4.87 -3.60 17.40
C ASN A 60 3.79 -3.36 16.33
N GLY A 61 3.65 -4.28 15.38
CA GLY A 61 2.69 -4.13 14.28
C GLY A 61 1.24 -4.17 14.77
N GLU A 62 0.99 -5.08 15.70
CA GLU A 62 -0.28 -5.33 16.39
C GLU A 62 -0.79 -4.09 17.14
N ASP A 63 0.05 -3.46 17.97
CA ASP A 63 -0.29 -2.23 18.69
C ASP A 63 -0.64 -1.08 17.74
N VAL A 64 0.13 -0.94 16.65
CA VAL A 64 -0.07 0.14 15.67
C VAL A 64 -1.39 -0.05 14.93
N ASP A 65 -1.73 -1.28 14.57
CA ASP A 65 -2.97 -1.63 13.88
C ASP A 65 -4.17 -1.55 14.82
N ALA A 66 -4.05 -2.01 16.07
CA ALA A 66 -5.06 -1.82 17.11
C ALA A 66 -5.40 -0.35 17.34
N ALA A 67 -4.38 0.50 17.45
CA ALA A 67 -4.55 1.95 17.60
C ALA A 67 -5.18 2.61 16.37
N LEU A 68 -4.99 2.06 15.17
CA LEU A 68 -5.66 2.54 13.96
C LEU A 68 -7.13 2.10 13.95
N VAL A 69 -7.41 0.82 14.22
CA VAL A 69 -8.78 0.27 14.24
C VAL A 69 -9.64 1.00 15.26
N ALA A 70 -9.10 1.31 16.45
CA ALA A 70 -9.79 2.09 17.47
C ALA A 70 -10.28 3.46 16.96
N LYS A 71 -9.58 4.10 16.01
CA LYS A 71 -9.95 5.42 15.45
C LYS A 71 -10.99 5.35 14.33
N ILE A 72 -11.05 4.23 13.62
CA ILE A 72 -11.87 4.08 12.41
C ILE A 72 -13.13 3.24 12.66
N ARG A 73 -13.18 2.47 13.74
CA ARG A 73 -14.33 1.64 14.08
C ARG A 73 -15.55 2.47 14.47
N ALA A 74 -16.72 2.00 14.07
CA ALA A 74 -18.00 2.52 14.52
C ALA A 74 -18.53 1.68 15.68
N GLY A 75 -18.67 2.30 16.86
CA GLY A 75 -19.13 1.63 18.08
C GLY A 75 -18.04 0.78 18.77
N GLU A 76 -18.37 0.28 19.96
CA GLU A 76 -17.44 -0.43 20.85
C GLU A 76 -17.55 -1.96 20.77
N ASP A 77 -18.64 -2.47 20.20
CA ASP A 77 -18.86 -3.91 19.99
C ASP A 77 -18.67 -4.31 18.51
N PRO A 78 -18.20 -5.55 18.25
CA PRO A 78 -17.69 -6.52 19.22
C PRO A 78 -16.32 -6.08 19.79
N GLN A 79 -15.88 -6.70 20.90
CA GLN A 79 -14.51 -6.55 21.39
C GLN A 79 -13.53 -7.15 20.37
N ILE A 80 -12.46 -6.40 20.08
CA ILE A 80 -11.45 -6.73 19.08
C ILE A 80 -10.09 -6.69 19.78
N ASP A 81 -9.35 -7.80 19.73
CA ASP A 81 -7.97 -7.82 20.20
C ASP A 81 -6.98 -7.27 19.15
N GLU A 82 -5.70 -7.14 19.52
CA GLU A 82 -4.67 -6.56 18.66
C GLU A 82 -4.42 -7.35 17.37
N PHE A 83 -4.55 -8.68 17.40
CA PHE A 83 -4.35 -9.54 16.23
C PHE A 83 -5.58 -9.54 15.32
N GLU A 84 -6.78 -9.49 15.90
CA GLU A 84 -8.02 -9.24 15.18
C GLU A 84 -7.99 -7.87 14.47
N ALA A 85 -7.42 -6.84 15.12
CA ALA A 85 -7.22 -5.53 14.52
C ALA A 85 -6.24 -5.58 13.33
N MET A 86 -5.14 -6.34 13.43
CA MET A 86 -4.26 -6.58 12.28
C MET A 86 -5.02 -7.16 11.09
N LYS A 87 -5.94 -8.12 11.33
CA LYS A 87 -6.77 -8.70 10.26
C LYS A 87 -7.75 -7.72 9.64
N VAL A 88 -8.28 -6.77 10.42
CA VAL A 88 -9.09 -5.67 9.88
C VAL A 88 -8.25 -4.80 8.96
N VAL A 89 -7.06 -4.36 9.42
CA VAL A 89 -6.20 -3.48 8.63
C VAL A 89 -5.65 -4.19 7.39
N GLU A 90 -5.31 -5.48 7.49
CA GLU A 90 -4.90 -6.32 6.35
C GLU A 90 -5.96 -6.30 5.24
N GLN A 91 -7.22 -6.56 5.58
CA GLN A 91 -8.33 -6.51 4.62
C GLN A 91 -8.54 -5.10 4.05
N LEU A 92 -8.46 -4.07 4.89
CA LEU A 92 -8.55 -2.67 4.44
C LEU A 92 -7.39 -2.26 3.52
N SER A 93 -6.24 -2.90 3.67
CA SER A 93 -5.04 -2.64 2.86
C SER A 93 -4.99 -3.43 1.55
N LEU A 94 -6.04 -4.17 1.21
CA LEU A 94 -6.09 -4.95 -0.03
C LEU A 94 -5.92 -4.02 -1.25
N ALA A 95 -4.79 -4.19 -1.91
CA ALA A 95 -4.44 -3.54 -3.16
C ALA A 95 -3.44 -4.44 -3.90
N GLU A 96 -3.95 -5.32 -4.75
CA GLU A 96 -3.15 -6.25 -5.55
C GLU A 96 -3.15 -5.80 -7.01
N VAL A 97 -2.01 -5.94 -7.70
CA VAL A 97 -1.92 -5.66 -9.13
C VAL A 97 -2.43 -6.88 -9.88
N ASP A 98 -3.52 -6.72 -10.62
CA ASP A 98 -4.05 -7.76 -11.50
C ASP A 98 -3.27 -7.79 -12.83
N ASP A 99 -3.00 -6.61 -13.40
CA ASP A 99 -2.32 -6.47 -14.69
C ASP A 99 -1.71 -5.07 -14.88
N VAL A 100 -0.67 -4.97 -15.71
CA VAL A 100 -0.06 -3.71 -16.15
C VAL A 100 0.17 -3.75 -17.66
N VAL A 101 -0.58 -2.93 -18.39
CA VAL A 101 -0.51 -2.87 -19.85
C VAL A 101 0.06 -1.52 -20.30
N PRO A 102 1.15 -1.49 -21.08
CA PRO A 102 1.59 -0.28 -21.76
C PRO A 102 0.57 0.17 -22.81
N ASP A 103 0.22 1.45 -22.82
CA ASP A 103 -0.66 2.09 -23.79
C ASP A 103 -0.06 3.44 -24.21
N GLY A 104 0.74 3.39 -25.29
CA GLY A 104 1.49 4.55 -25.78
C GLY A 104 2.49 5.09 -24.76
N ASP A 105 2.28 6.33 -24.31
CA ASP A 105 3.08 6.99 -23.28
C ASP A 105 2.49 6.82 -21.86
N THR A 106 1.55 5.89 -21.69
CA THR A 106 0.91 5.58 -20.42
C THR A 106 0.96 4.11 -20.07
N PHE A 107 0.72 3.80 -18.80
CA PHE A 107 0.48 2.48 -18.26
C PHE A 107 -0.96 2.42 -17.75
N LYS A 108 -1.68 1.40 -18.20
CA LYS A 108 -2.95 1.00 -17.62
C LYS A 108 -2.70 -0.05 -16.55
N VAL A 109 -2.81 0.36 -15.29
CA VAL A 109 -2.63 -0.51 -14.12
C VAL A 109 -4.00 -0.94 -13.61
N SER A 110 -4.26 -2.24 -13.60
CA SER A 110 -5.47 -2.84 -13.03
C SER A 110 -5.18 -3.25 -11.59
N LEU A 111 -5.90 -2.68 -10.63
CA LEU A 111 -5.75 -3.01 -9.20
C LEU A 111 -7.01 -3.65 -8.64
N ARG A 112 -6.86 -4.81 -8.02
CA ARG A 112 -7.87 -5.42 -7.16
C ARG A 112 -7.83 -4.77 -5.79
N VAL A 113 -8.95 -4.18 -5.40
CA VAL A 113 -9.13 -3.51 -4.12
C VAL A 113 -10.39 -4.05 -3.43
N LEU A 114 -10.69 -3.55 -2.23
CA LEU A 114 -11.97 -3.85 -1.60
C LEU A 114 -13.14 -3.46 -2.52
N GLY A 115 -14.02 -4.42 -2.82
CA GLY A 115 -15.23 -4.18 -3.61
C GLY A 115 -15.11 -4.46 -5.11
N GLY A 116 -13.89 -4.54 -5.68
CA GLY A 116 -13.71 -4.92 -7.08
C GLY A 116 -12.36 -4.51 -7.68
N THR A 117 -12.28 -4.52 -9.00
CA THR A 117 -11.11 -4.08 -9.75
C THR A 117 -11.26 -2.63 -10.19
N THR A 118 -10.21 -1.85 -9.99
CA THR A 118 -10.10 -0.44 -10.37
C THR A 118 -8.99 -0.28 -11.41
N ILE A 119 -9.06 0.80 -12.19
CA ILE A 119 -8.08 1.07 -13.25
C ILE A 119 -7.43 2.42 -12.98
N HIS A 120 -6.11 2.47 -13.18
CA HIS A 120 -5.29 3.67 -13.10
C HIS A 120 -4.56 3.86 -14.42
N LEU A 121 -4.76 5.00 -15.07
CA LEU A 121 -4.00 5.41 -16.24
C LEU A 121 -2.91 6.38 -15.80
N LEU A 122 -1.66 5.93 -15.84
CA LEU A 122 -0.48 6.66 -15.38
C LEU A 122 0.47 6.94 -16.54
N LYS A 123 0.93 8.17 -16.70
CA LYS A 123 2.00 8.49 -17.65
C LYS A 123 3.27 7.74 -17.30
N MET A 124 4.07 7.43 -18.32
CA MET A 124 5.40 6.88 -18.14
C MET A 124 6.27 7.86 -17.33
N PRO A 125 6.86 7.43 -16.19
CA PRO A 125 7.70 8.30 -15.38
C PRO A 125 9.03 8.58 -16.08
N SER A 126 9.56 9.80 -15.92
CA SER A 126 10.91 10.10 -16.38
C SER A 126 11.98 9.49 -15.46
N ALA A 127 13.22 9.36 -15.93
CA ALA A 127 14.35 8.93 -15.09
C ALA A 127 14.52 9.80 -13.83
N LYS A 128 14.25 11.11 -13.93
CA LYS A 128 14.27 12.03 -12.78
C LYS A 128 13.19 11.66 -11.76
N ASP A 129 11.98 11.36 -12.24
CA ASP A 129 10.85 10.99 -11.38
C ASP A 129 11.13 9.71 -10.60
N VAL A 130 11.64 8.69 -11.31
CA VAL A 130 12.02 7.41 -10.70
C VAL A 130 13.12 7.61 -9.66
N PHE A 131 14.11 8.46 -9.94
CA PHE A 131 15.18 8.77 -8.99
C PHE A 131 14.66 9.47 -7.73
N GLU A 132 13.83 10.51 -7.88
CA GLU A 132 13.22 11.23 -6.76
C GLU A 132 12.33 10.33 -5.91
N TYR A 133 11.52 9.48 -6.56
CA TYR A 133 10.71 8.46 -5.89
C TYR A 133 11.58 7.48 -5.10
N ARG A 134 12.56 6.82 -5.73
CA ARG A 134 13.43 5.83 -5.07
C ARG A 134 14.17 6.44 -3.88
N ARG A 135 14.66 7.67 -4.01
CA ARG A 135 15.33 8.41 -2.94
C ARG A 135 14.41 8.70 -1.75
N GLY A 136 13.15 9.01 -2.01
CA GLY A 136 12.18 9.39 -0.99
C GLY A 136 11.36 8.25 -0.41
N PHE A 137 11.25 7.11 -1.12
CA PHE A 137 10.30 6.04 -0.81
C PHE A 137 10.76 5.13 0.33
N ALA A 138 12.05 4.77 0.37
CA ALA A 138 12.62 3.97 1.45
C ALA A 138 13.72 4.76 2.15
N ARG A 139 13.61 4.88 3.47
CA ARG A 139 14.68 5.42 4.33
C ARG A 139 15.29 4.29 5.12
N LEU A 140 16.60 4.11 4.93
CA LEU A 140 17.44 3.24 5.75
C LEU A 140 18.16 4.09 6.80
N LEU A 141 18.13 3.64 8.05
CA LEU A 141 18.90 4.21 9.14
C LEU A 141 19.75 3.12 9.77
N ASP A 142 21.07 3.27 9.71
CA ASP A 142 21.98 2.37 10.41
C ASP A 142 21.94 2.66 11.92
N LEU A 143 21.74 1.61 12.69
CA LEU A 143 21.72 1.60 14.14
C LEU A 143 22.96 0.85 14.66
N PRO A 144 23.37 1.10 15.92
CA PRO A 144 24.46 0.36 16.55
C PRO A 144 24.25 -1.17 16.48
N PHE A 145 25.37 -1.91 16.49
CA PHE A 145 25.41 -3.38 16.50
C PHE A 145 24.83 -4.05 15.24
N GLY A 146 25.08 -3.47 14.06
CA GLY A 146 24.71 -4.09 12.78
C GLY A 146 23.20 -4.19 12.56
N ARG A 147 22.45 -3.25 13.13
CA ARG A 147 21.00 -3.15 12.95
C ARG A 147 20.71 -2.04 11.95
N GLN A 148 19.66 -2.22 11.17
CA GLN A 148 19.15 -1.21 10.25
C GLN A 148 17.65 -1.05 10.51
N GLU A 149 17.18 0.19 10.54
CA GLU A 149 15.77 0.52 10.53
C GLU A 149 15.38 0.95 9.12
N VAL A 150 14.42 0.23 8.52
CA VAL A 150 13.81 0.57 7.24
C VAL A 150 12.44 1.18 7.52
N THR A 151 12.26 2.40 7.01
CA THR A 151 10.97 3.10 7.00
C THR A 151 10.52 3.32 5.57
N ILE A 152 9.29 2.92 5.26
CA ILE A 152 8.67 3.20 3.95
C ILE A 152 7.86 4.48 4.06
N ASN A 153 8.07 5.39 3.13
CA ASN A 153 7.36 6.64 3.00
C ASN A 153 6.44 6.60 1.77
N ILE A 154 5.20 6.17 2.01
CA ILE A 154 4.16 6.11 0.98
C ILE A 154 3.76 7.51 0.45
N GLY A 155 4.10 8.58 1.17
CA GLY A 155 3.90 9.96 0.70
C GLY A 155 4.70 10.29 -0.56
N SER A 156 5.89 9.71 -0.71
CA SER A 156 6.70 9.86 -1.93
C SER A 156 6.03 9.22 -3.14
N ALA A 157 5.35 8.09 -2.94
CA ALA A 157 4.56 7.43 -3.97
C ALA A 157 3.33 8.27 -4.37
N ALA A 158 2.63 8.85 -3.38
CA ALA A 158 1.49 9.73 -3.63
C ALA A 158 1.86 10.98 -4.45
N ALA A 159 3.02 11.59 -4.14
CA ALA A 159 3.52 12.73 -4.87
C ALA A 159 3.80 12.39 -6.34
N LEU A 160 4.43 11.25 -6.60
CA LEU A 160 4.66 10.78 -7.96
C LEU A 160 3.35 10.40 -8.65
N TYR A 161 2.45 9.69 -7.97
CA TYR A 161 1.15 9.30 -8.49
C TYR A 161 0.37 10.51 -9.02
N LYS A 162 0.28 11.58 -8.23
CA LYS A 162 -0.39 12.83 -8.64
C LYS A 162 0.22 13.47 -9.87
N LYS A 163 1.53 13.32 -10.08
CA LYS A 163 2.23 13.83 -11.26
C LYS A 163 1.94 12.98 -12.50
N LEU A 164 1.83 11.66 -12.36
CA LEU A 164 1.64 10.73 -13.47
C LEU A 164 0.18 10.50 -13.83
N LEU A 165 -0.75 10.71 -12.90
CA LEU A 165 -2.15 10.38 -13.09
C LEU A 165 -2.76 11.13 -14.27
N THR A 166 -3.35 10.37 -15.20
CA THR A 166 -4.17 10.87 -16.29
C THR A 166 -5.65 10.66 -15.99
N ALA A 167 -6.03 9.44 -15.57
CA ALA A 167 -7.42 9.10 -15.24
C ALA A 167 -7.50 7.88 -14.32
N THR A 168 -8.64 7.72 -13.67
CA THR A 168 -8.99 6.54 -12.86
C THR A 168 -10.41 6.10 -13.12
N GLU A 169 -10.65 4.79 -13.01
CA GLU A 169 -11.98 4.19 -13.11
C GLU A 169 -12.28 3.35 -11.87
N GLY A 170 -13.56 3.24 -11.52
CA GLY A 170 -14.02 2.42 -10.39
C GLY A 170 -14.01 3.10 -9.02
N TYR A 171 -13.55 4.36 -8.92
CA TYR A 171 -13.55 5.14 -7.68
C TYR A 171 -14.73 6.13 -7.64
N ALA A 172 -15.39 6.24 -6.48
CA ALA A 172 -16.42 7.26 -6.24
C ALA A 172 -15.83 8.66 -5.95
N GLY A 173 -14.56 8.72 -5.54
CA GLY A 173 -13.85 9.94 -5.14
C GLY A 173 -12.35 9.76 -5.29
N ASP A 174 -11.57 10.45 -4.45
CA ASP A 174 -10.11 10.39 -4.52
C ASP A 174 -9.58 8.97 -4.24
N VAL A 175 -8.56 8.58 -5.00
CA VAL A 175 -7.85 7.32 -4.81
C VAL A 175 -7.09 7.36 -3.49
N PRO A 176 -7.25 6.39 -2.57
CA PRO A 176 -6.49 6.37 -1.33
C PRO A 176 -4.99 6.16 -1.54
N ILE A 177 -4.16 6.76 -0.67
CA ILE A 177 -2.70 6.72 -0.79
C ILE A 177 -2.10 5.32 -0.90
N ILE A 178 -2.71 4.32 -0.25
CA ILE A 178 -2.24 2.94 -0.31
C ILE A 178 -2.42 2.32 -1.70
N HIS A 179 -3.50 2.67 -2.42
CA HIS A 179 -3.71 2.21 -3.80
C HIS A 179 -2.78 2.98 -4.76
N GLN A 180 -2.62 4.29 -4.54
CA GLN A 180 -1.67 5.12 -5.31
C GLN A 180 -0.26 4.54 -5.24
N ALA A 181 0.19 4.13 -4.05
CA ALA A 181 1.51 3.59 -3.84
C ALA A 181 1.74 2.27 -4.59
N VAL A 182 0.75 1.38 -4.60
CA VAL A 182 0.80 0.11 -5.35
C VAL A 182 0.81 0.38 -6.85
N ALA A 183 -0.05 1.28 -7.34
CA ALA A 183 -0.12 1.62 -8.76
C ALA A 183 1.19 2.22 -9.30
N VAL A 184 1.81 3.14 -8.55
CA VAL A 184 3.12 3.72 -8.91
C VAL A 184 4.21 2.67 -8.94
N LYS A 185 4.26 1.80 -7.92
CA LYS A 185 5.25 0.72 -7.88
C LYS A 185 5.10 -0.19 -9.10
N ALA A 186 3.87 -0.60 -9.42
CA ALA A 186 3.57 -1.46 -10.56
C ALA A 186 4.02 -0.84 -11.90
N ALA A 187 3.76 0.46 -12.10
CA ALA A 187 4.17 1.15 -13.32
C ALA A 187 5.71 1.26 -13.45
N ILE A 188 6.42 1.51 -12.34
CA ILE A 188 7.88 1.55 -12.33
C ILE A 188 8.46 0.16 -12.60
N ASP A 189 7.93 -0.87 -11.95
CA ASP A 189 8.40 -2.25 -12.17
C ASP A 189 8.19 -2.68 -13.63
N ALA A 190 7.04 -2.39 -14.23
CA ALA A 190 6.76 -2.69 -15.64
C ALA A 190 7.70 -1.93 -16.59
N MET A 191 8.01 -0.67 -16.28
CA MET A 191 8.98 0.12 -17.05
C MET A 191 10.40 -0.45 -16.94
N ASP A 192 10.84 -0.82 -15.72
CA ASP A 192 12.15 -1.43 -15.50
C ASP A 192 12.28 -2.79 -16.22
N THR A 193 11.22 -3.60 -16.22
CA THR A 193 11.15 -4.88 -16.97
C THR A 193 11.26 -4.64 -18.47
N ALA A 194 10.49 -3.72 -19.04
CA ALA A 194 10.57 -3.41 -20.47
C ALA A 194 11.98 -2.96 -20.89
N PHE A 195 12.64 -2.13 -20.09
CA PHE A 195 14.02 -1.71 -20.36
C PHE A 195 15.03 -2.86 -20.27
N ALA A 196 14.83 -3.82 -19.37
CA ALA A 196 15.68 -4.99 -19.27
C ALA A 196 15.53 -5.91 -20.51
N GLU A 197 14.30 -6.13 -20.97
CA GLU A 197 14.01 -6.93 -22.17
C GLU A 197 14.60 -6.29 -23.45
N ASP A 198 14.48 -4.96 -23.60
CA ASP A 198 15.08 -4.23 -24.72
C ASP A 198 16.60 -4.36 -24.75
N LEU A 199 17.24 -4.36 -23.57
CA LEU A 199 18.69 -4.53 -23.44
C LEU A 199 19.10 -5.94 -23.86
N GLU A 200 18.38 -6.97 -23.42
CA GLU A 200 18.65 -8.37 -23.79
C GLU A 200 18.45 -8.62 -25.28
N ALA A 201 17.44 -8.01 -25.91
CA ALA A 201 17.21 -8.13 -27.35
C ALA A 201 18.27 -7.42 -28.22
N SER A 202 19.08 -6.55 -27.62
CA SER A 202 20.10 -5.74 -28.30
C SER A 202 21.51 -6.38 -28.31
N PHE A 203 21.68 -7.56 -27.71
CA PHE A 203 22.94 -8.33 -27.67
C PHE A 203 22.78 -9.74 -28.25
#